data_AF-A0A0F0HWW0-F1
#
_entry.id   AF-A0A0F0HWW0-F1
#
_cell.length_a   1.000
_cell.length_b   1.000
_cell.length_c   1.000
_cell.angle_alpha   90.00
_cell.angle_beta   90.00
_cell.angle_gamma   90.00
#
_symmetry.space_group_name_H-M   'P 1'
#
loop_
_entity.id
_entity.type
_entity.pdbx_description
1 polymer ?
#
loop_
_entity_poly.entity_id
_entity_poly.type
_entity_poly.pdbx_seq_one_letter_code
_entity_poly.pdbx_strand_id
1 'polypeptide(L)'
;MTEWTPVVYRGDGAWIGIMPDGRIGVGVELEGRATLEGSGFVPMWPFMERDLPACLGEFSRAWESLKGGGVSTPEKLIELTVGAAWNSGRSYWMQLAAPWVVEMVKQPNFDREFIRELLGRMVNSEVLDSELRERVQRASS
;
A
#
# COMPACT_ATOMS: atom_id res chain seq x y z
N MET A 1 1.60 24.92 17.87
CA MET A 1 2.00 23.58 17.41
C MET A 1 1.26 23.33 16.13
N THR A 2 1.99 23.09 15.06
CA THR A 2 1.44 22.67 13.77
C THR A 2 1.07 21.20 13.95
N GLU A 3 -0.20 20.92 14.16
CA GLU A 3 -0.66 19.64 14.71
C GLU A 3 -0.82 18.60 13.60
N TRP A 4 -0.32 17.39 13.86
CA TRP A 4 -0.58 16.22 13.02
C TRP A 4 -1.98 15.69 13.32
N THR A 5 -2.74 15.32 12.28
CA THR A 5 -4.09 14.78 12.45
C THR A 5 -4.11 13.29 12.14
N PRO A 6 -4.26 12.40 13.15
CA PRO A 6 -4.41 10.97 12.91
C PRO A 6 -5.76 10.68 12.22
N VAL A 7 -5.76 9.76 11.26
CA VAL A 7 -6.96 9.42 10.46
C VAL A 7 -7.22 7.92 10.43
N VAL A 8 -6.20 7.10 10.16
CA VAL A 8 -6.35 5.63 10.04
C VAL A 8 -5.42 4.95 11.03
N TYR A 9 -5.97 4.06 11.86
CA TYR A 9 -5.20 3.32 12.84
C TYR A 9 -4.60 2.04 12.23
N ARG A 10 -3.30 1.81 12.43
CA ARG A 10 -2.58 0.61 11.96
C ARG A 10 -2.81 -0.61 12.84
N GLY A 11 -3.27 -0.45 14.08
CA GLY A 11 -3.53 -1.56 15.00
C GLY A 11 -2.48 -1.80 16.09
N ASP A 12 -1.30 -1.19 15.97
CA ASP A 12 -0.14 -1.42 16.85
C ASP A 12 0.44 -0.12 17.44
N GLY A 13 -0.42 0.88 17.63
CA GLY A 13 -0.06 2.21 18.12
C GLY A 13 0.34 3.21 17.03
N ALA A 14 0.54 2.76 15.79
CA ALA A 14 0.81 3.67 14.68
C ALA A 14 -0.47 4.12 13.95
N TRP A 15 -0.39 5.31 13.38
CA TRP A 15 -1.46 6.00 12.68
C TRP A 15 -0.96 6.56 11.35
N ILE A 16 -1.81 6.49 10.33
CA ILE A 16 -1.69 7.28 9.10
C ILE A 16 -2.57 8.52 9.28
N GLY A 17 -2.15 9.65 8.71
CA GLY A 17 -2.75 10.93 8.98
C GLY A 17 -2.09 12.05 8.21
N ILE A 18 -2.44 13.29 8.55
CA ILE A 18 -2.03 14.49 7.84
C ILE A 18 -0.98 15.25 8.65
N MET A 19 0.18 15.44 8.05
CA MET A 19 1.27 16.28 8.54
C MET A 19 0.87 17.75 8.46
N PRO A 20 1.53 18.63 9.22
CA PRO A 20 1.12 20.04 9.24
C PRO A 20 1.41 20.81 7.95
N ASP A 21 2.27 20.27 7.09
CA ASP A 21 2.50 20.76 5.73
C ASP A 21 1.49 20.20 4.70
N GLY A 22 0.49 19.47 5.19
CA GLY A 22 -0.57 18.86 4.40
C GLY A 22 -0.28 17.42 3.97
N ARG A 23 0.98 16.95 3.97
CA ARG A 23 1.35 15.62 3.43
C ARG A 23 0.82 14.46 4.28
N ILE A 24 0.59 13.29 3.66
CA ILE A 24 0.33 12.07 4.40
C ILE A 24 1.62 11.64 5.10
N GLY A 25 1.51 11.33 6.39
CA GLY A 25 2.60 10.79 7.20
C GLY A 25 2.21 9.51 7.91
N VAL A 26 3.15 8.97 8.67
CA VAL A 26 2.88 7.96 9.69
C VAL A 26 3.43 8.44 11.02
N GLY A 27 2.75 8.17 12.12
CA GLY A 27 3.25 8.47 13.45
C GLY A 27 2.51 7.74 14.55
N VAL A 28 2.87 8.01 15.80
CA VAL A 28 2.01 7.68 16.95
C VAL A 28 1.14 8.89 17.25
N GLU A 29 -0.02 8.67 17.87
CA GLU A 29 -1.05 9.69 18.10
C GLU A 29 -0.53 10.96 18.77
N LEU A 30 0.43 10.82 19.69
CA LEU A 30 0.95 11.92 20.52
C LEU A 30 2.22 12.60 19.99
N GLU A 31 2.91 12.04 18.99
CA GLU A 31 4.28 12.49 18.65
C GLU A 31 4.42 13.07 17.25
N GLY A 32 3.58 12.68 16.28
CA GLY A 32 3.72 13.07 14.86
C GLY A 32 5.04 12.59 14.23
N ARG A 33 5.03 11.82 13.14
CA ARG A 33 6.28 11.32 12.53
C ARG A 33 6.25 11.34 11.00
N ALA A 34 7.37 10.89 10.43
CA ALA A 34 7.85 11.07 9.05
C ALA A 34 6.79 11.01 7.94
N THR A 35 7.11 11.69 6.83
CA THR A 35 6.33 11.64 5.60
C THR A 35 6.31 10.22 5.04
N LEU A 36 5.18 9.82 4.46
CA LEU A 36 5.00 8.47 3.97
C LEU A 36 5.98 8.14 2.83
N GLU A 37 6.18 9.09 1.92
CA GLU A 37 7.17 8.98 0.84
C GLU A 37 8.60 8.85 1.35
N GLY A 38 8.98 9.63 2.36
CA GLY A 38 10.33 9.58 2.95
C GLY A 38 10.64 8.25 3.63
N SER A 39 9.60 7.54 4.08
CA SER A 39 9.70 6.18 4.63
C SER A 39 9.69 5.07 3.58
N GLY A 40 9.57 5.42 2.29
CA GLY A 40 9.39 4.45 1.20
C GLY A 40 8.13 3.62 1.37
N PHE A 41 7.07 4.18 1.97
CA PHE A 41 5.81 3.49 2.26
C PHE A 41 5.92 2.23 3.14
N VAL A 42 7.09 1.96 3.76
CA VAL A 42 7.29 0.83 4.69
C VAL A 42 6.21 0.75 5.77
N PRO A 43 5.75 1.87 6.38
CA PRO A 43 4.72 1.81 7.41
C PRO A 43 3.35 1.35 6.91
N MET A 44 3.13 1.35 5.59
CA MET A 44 1.89 0.85 4.97
C MET A 44 1.92 -0.67 4.77
N TRP A 45 3.09 -1.31 4.80
CA TRP A 45 3.21 -2.73 4.50
C TRP A 45 2.39 -3.66 5.42
N PRO A 46 2.26 -3.40 6.73
CA PRO A 46 1.43 -4.24 7.60
C PRO A 46 -0.04 -4.34 7.18
N PHE A 47 -0.57 -3.34 6.43
CA PHE A 47 -1.92 -3.45 5.89
C PHE A 47 -2.08 -4.60 4.89
N MET A 48 -0.98 -5.04 4.23
CA MET A 48 -0.99 -6.18 3.31
C MET A 48 -1.22 -7.53 3.99
N GLU A 49 -1.16 -7.59 5.33
CA GLU A 49 -1.57 -8.77 6.09
C GLU A 49 -3.09 -8.97 6.11
N ARG A 50 -3.85 -7.97 5.64
CA ARG A 50 -5.31 -7.98 5.51
C ARG A 50 -5.73 -8.09 4.05
N ASP A 51 -7.01 -8.39 3.82
CA ASP A 51 -7.57 -8.46 2.48
C ASP A 51 -7.60 -7.08 1.79
N LEU A 52 -7.22 -7.02 0.51
CA LEU A 52 -7.20 -5.78 -0.27
C LEU A 52 -8.55 -5.04 -0.25
N PRO A 53 -9.73 -5.69 -0.43
CA PRO A 53 -11.01 -4.98 -0.40
C PRO A 53 -11.31 -4.34 0.97
N ALA A 54 -10.88 -4.98 2.06
CA ALA A 54 -11.07 -4.44 3.40
C ALA A 54 -10.21 -3.19 3.61
N CYS A 55 -8.94 -3.24 3.21
CA CYS A 55 -8.03 -2.10 3.27
C CYS A 55 -8.47 -0.96 2.35
N LEU A 56 -8.76 -1.25 1.08
CA LEU A 56 -9.26 -0.26 0.13
C LEU A 56 -10.55 0.38 0.63
N GLY A 57 -11.49 -0.39 1.17
CA GLY A 57 -12.73 0.14 1.73
C GLY A 57 -12.50 1.06 2.93
N GLU A 58 -11.53 0.78 3.78
CA GLU A 58 -11.15 1.64 4.91
C GLU A 58 -10.50 2.94 4.43
N PHE A 59 -9.51 2.86 3.55
CA PHE A 59 -8.85 4.05 2.99
C PHE A 59 -9.82 4.92 2.21
N SER A 60 -10.73 4.34 1.43
CA SER A 60 -11.77 5.07 0.71
C SER A 60 -12.72 5.84 1.62
N ARG A 61 -13.13 5.25 2.77
CA ARG A 61 -13.96 5.96 3.76
C ARG A 61 -13.21 7.10 4.43
N ALA A 62 -11.93 6.90 4.73
CA ALA A 62 -11.06 7.90 5.33
C ALA A 62 -10.55 8.94 4.31
N TRP A 63 -10.79 8.74 3.00
CA TRP A 63 -10.08 9.47 1.96
C TRP A 63 -10.34 10.98 1.96
N GLU A 64 -11.56 11.40 2.32
CA GLU A 64 -11.89 12.81 2.45
C GLU A 64 -10.99 13.53 3.47
N SER A 65 -10.50 12.82 4.48
CA SER A 65 -9.56 13.33 5.48
C SER A 65 -8.09 13.15 5.05
N LEU A 66 -7.80 12.39 3.99
CA LEU A 66 -6.44 12.08 3.50
C LEU A 66 -6.06 12.79 2.20
N LYS A 67 -7.03 13.16 1.35
CA LYS A 67 -6.84 13.64 -0.03
C LYS A 67 -5.98 14.91 -0.18
N GLY A 68 -5.69 15.61 0.92
CA GLY A 68 -4.80 16.77 0.95
C GLY A 68 -3.31 16.43 0.94
N GLY A 69 -2.92 15.16 1.13
CA GLY A 69 -1.56 14.83 1.52
C GLY A 69 -0.64 14.14 0.51
N GLY A 70 -0.68 14.61 -0.73
CA GLY A 70 0.34 14.28 -1.74
C GLY A 70 0.10 12.97 -2.50
N VAL A 71 -0.90 12.18 -2.10
CA VAL A 71 -1.40 11.05 -2.88
C VAL A 71 -2.83 11.37 -3.35
N SER A 72 -3.13 11.10 -4.62
CA SER A 72 -4.37 11.53 -5.27
C SER A 72 -5.58 10.64 -4.98
N THR A 73 -5.36 9.32 -4.83
CA THR A 73 -6.43 8.33 -4.61
C THR A 73 -6.00 7.23 -3.62
N PRO A 74 -6.96 6.54 -2.95
CA PRO A 74 -6.63 5.40 -2.11
C PRO A 74 -6.00 4.26 -2.92
N GLU A 75 -6.39 4.08 -4.18
CA GLU A 75 -5.74 3.16 -5.10
C GLU A 75 -4.27 3.51 -5.31
N LYS A 76 -3.95 4.80 -5.50
CA LYS A 76 -2.56 5.23 -5.69
C LYS A 76 -1.71 4.96 -4.45
N LEU A 77 -2.28 5.12 -3.25
CA LEU A 77 -1.61 4.78 -2.00
C LEU A 77 -1.28 3.29 -1.93
N ILE A 78 -2.21 2.43 -2.36
CA ILE A 78 -2.02 0.98 -2.41
C ILE A 78 -0.97 0.61 -3.46
N GLU A 79 -1.02 1.17 -4.67
CA GLU A 79 0.00 0.96 -5.71
C GLU A 79 1.41 1.24 -5.18
N LEU A 80 1.60 2.41 -4.55
CA LEU A 80 2.89 2.81 -3.99
C LEU A 80 3.34 1.86 -2.87
N THR A 81 2.42 1.44 -2.01
CA THR A 81 2.66 0.48 -0.93
C THR A 81 3.15 -0.86 -1.46
N VAL A 82 2.41 -1.43 -2.40
CA VAL A 82 2.68 -2.75 -2.99
C VAL A 82 3.96 -2.71 -3.83
N GLY A 83 4.16 -1.64 -4.60
CA GLY A 83 5.38 -1.42 -5.37
C GLY A 83 6.62 -1.32 -4.47
N ALA A 84 6.54 -0.55 -3.38
CA ALA A 84 7.62 -0.42 -2.41
C ALA A 84 7.92 -1.75 -1.70
N ALA A 85 6.88 -2.49 -1.30
CA ALA A 85 7.04 -3.79 -0.67
C ALA A 85 7.72 -4.80 -1.60
N TRP A 86 7.29 -4.86 -2.86
CA TRP A 86 7.90 -5.74 -3.85
C TRP A 86 9.37 -5.38 -4.12
N ASN A 87 9.66 -4.09 -4.29
CA ASN A 87 11.01 -3.60 -4.57
C ASN A 87 11.95 -3.71 -3.36
N SER A 88 11.44 -4.04 -2.17
CA SER A 88 12.26 -4.13 -0.95
C SER A 88 13.23 -5.32 -0.93
N GLY A 89 12.97 -6.36 -1.75
CA GLY A 89 13.72 -7.62 -1.71
C GLY A 89 13.47 -8.49 -0.48
N ARG A 90 12.56 -8.09 0.43
CA ARG A 90 12.25 -8.82 1.65
C ARG A 90 11.15 -9.84 1.38
N SER A 91 11.51 -11.13 1.40
CA SER A 91 10.62 -12.22 0.96
C SER A 91 9.21 -12.18 1.56
N TYR A 92 9.10 -11.92 2.86
CA TYR A 92 7.80 -11.82 3.54
C TYR A 92 6.88 -10.75 2.91
N TRP A 93 7.37 -9.54 2.74
CA TRP A 93 6.57 -8.42 2.18
C TRP A 93 6.32 -8.59 0.68
N MET A 94 7.27 -9.17 -0.05
CA MET A 94 7.08 -9.52 -1.45
C MET A 94 5.97 -10.58 -1.63
N GLN A 95 5.93 -11.59 -0.75
CA GLN A 95 4.88 -12.61 -0.75
C GLN A 95 3.51 -12.03 -0.41
N LEU A 96 3.42 -11.04 0.49
CA LEU A 96 2.17 -10.33 0.78
C LEU A 96 1.74 -9.36 -0.35
N ALA A 97 2.68 -8.78 -1.08
CA ALA A 97 2.40 -7.90 -2.20
C ALA A 97 1.73 -8.63 -3.37
N ALA A 98 2.16 -9.86 -3.68
CA ALA A 98 1.69 -10.59 -4.86
C ALA A 98 0.17 -10.90 -4.88
N PRO A 99 -0.46 -11.40 -3.80
CA PRO A 99 -1.91 -11.60 -3.75
C PRO A 99 -2.69 -10.30 -3.99
N TRP A 100 -2.23 -9.19 -3.42
CA TRP A 100 -2.84 -7.87 -3.65
C TRP A 100 -2.77 -7.46 -5.12
N VAL A 101 -1.62 -7.61 -5.79
CA VAL A 101 -1.51 -7.30 -7.23
C VAL A 101 -2.45 -8.15 -8.07
N VAL A 102 -2.58 -9.44 -7.76
CA VAL A 102 -3.54 -10.33 -8.45
C VAL A 102 -4.98 -9.84 -8.27
N GLU A 103 -5.33 -9.32 -7.10
CA GLU A 103 -6.67 -8.77 -6.86
C GLU A 103 -6.87 -7.39 -7.51
N MET A 104 -5.84 -6.55 -7.57
CA MET A 104 -5.88 -5.25 -8.24
C MET A 104 -6.26 -5.39 -9.73
N VAL A 105 -5.91 -6.51 -10.39
CA VAL A 105 -6.35 -6.80 -11.77
C VAL A 105 -7.89 -6.77 -11.90
N LYS A 106 -8.62 -7.22 -10.88
CA LYS A 106 -10.09 -7.29 -10.90
C LYS A 106 -10.76 -5.94 -10.68
N GLN A 107 -10.01 -4.94 -10.24
CA GLN A 107 -10.52 -3.64 -9.82
C GLN A 107 -10.24 -2.58 -10.90
N PRO A 108 -11.24 -1.79 -11.34
CA PRO A 108 -11.08 -0.90 -12.49
C PRO A 108 -10.24 0.36 -12.22
N ASN A 109 -10.13 0.78 -10.95
CA ASN A 109 -9.57 2.08 -10.58
C ASN A 109 -8.04 2.09 -10.41
N PHE A 110 -7.39 0.94 -10.51
CA PHE A 110 -5.94 0.84 -10.42
C PHE A 110 -5.26 1.04 -11.78
N ASP A 111 -4.06 1.60 -11.74
CA ASP A 111 -3.21 1.80 -12.91
C ASP A 111 -2.83 0.44 -13.54
N ARG A 112 -3.32 0.23 -14.77
CA ARG A 112 -3.13 -1.02 -15.52
C ARG A 112 -1.69 -1.20 -15.98
N GLU A 113 -0.99 -0.12 -16.28
CA GLU A 113 0.42 -0.18 -16.67
C GLU A 113 1.28 -0.59 -15.48
N PHE A 114 1.06 0.06 -14.33
CA PHE A 114 1.71 -0.31 -13.07
C PHE A 114 1.51 -1.79 -12.73
N ILE A 115 0.26 -2.28 -12.78
CA ILE A 115 -0.06 -3.67 -12.48
C ILE A 115 0.67 -4.62 -13.44
N ARG A 116 0.61 -4.36 -14.74
CA ARG A 116 1.23 -5.21 -15.76
C ARG A 116 2.74 -5.30 -15.58
N GLU A 117 3.41 -4.18 -15.33
CA GLU A 117 4.86 -4.16 -15.08
C GLU A 117 5.23 -4.92 -13.80
N LEU A 118 4.44 -4.76 -12.74
CA LEU A 118 4.70 -5.43 -11.48
C LEU A 118 4.48 -6.94 -11.58
N LEU A 119 3.39 -7.37 -12.22
CA LEU A 119 3.11 -8.78 -12.51
C LEU A 119 4.23 -9.43 -13.34
N GLY A 120 4.72 -8.76 -14.39
CA GLY A 120 5.83 -9.27 -15.21
C GLY A 120 7.11 -9.53 -14.40
N ARG A 121 7.38 -8.71 -13.37
CA ARG A 121 8.48 -8.93 -12.42
C ARG A 121 8.20 -10.06 -11.44
N MET A 122 6.93 -10.25 -11.06
CA MET A 122 6.49 -11.30 -10.15
C MET A 122 6.56 -12.71 -10.75
N VAL A 123 6.18 -12.88 -12.03
CA VAL A 123 6.15 -14.19 -12.71
C VAL A 123 7.47 -14.95 -12.61
N ASN A 124 8.59 -14.22 -12.71
CA ASN A 124 9.93 -14.80 -12.73
C ASN A 124 10.59 -14.88 -11.35
N SER A 125 9.87 -14.53 -10.28
CA SER A 125 10.43 -14.49 -8.94
C SER A 125 10.43 -15.85 -8.26
N GLU A 126 11.57 -16.24 -7.71
CA GLU A 126 11.73 -17.44 -6.88
C GLU A 126 11.10 -17.30 -5.49
N VAL A 127 10.79 -16.07 -5.07
CA VAL A 127 10.19 -15.75 -3.76
C VAL A 127 8.75 -16.27 -3.64
N LEU A 128 8.05 -16.44 -4.77
CA LEU A 128 6.69 -16.94 -4.79
C LEU A 128 6.67 -18.47 -4.73
N ASP A 129 5.77 -19.02 -3.93
CA ASP A 129 5.44 -20.45 -4.02
C ASP A 129 4.76 -20.78 -5.35
N SER A 130 4.58 -22.08 -5.62
CA SER A 130 3.99 -22.56 -6.88
C SER A 130 2.55 -22.08 -7.08
N GLU A 131 1.73 -22.08 -6.03
CA GLU A 131 0.31 -21.71 -6.13
C GLU A 131 0.16 -20.21 -6.46
N LEU A 132 0.91 -19.37 -5.76
CA LEU A 132 0.89 -17.93 -5.96
C LEU A 132 1.52 -17.54 -7.30
N ARG A 133 2.58 -18.24 -7.74
CA ARG A 133 3.15 -18.05 -9.08
C ARG A 133 2.13 -18.35 -10.18
N GLU A 134 1.38 -19.44 -10.07
CA GLU A 134 0.32 -19.77 -11.03
C GLU A 134 -0.80 -18.72 -11.06
N ARG A 135 -1.15 -18.16 -9.90
CA ARG A 135 -2.13 -17.07 -9.82
C ARG A 135 -1.62 -15.80 -10.51
N VAL A 136 -0.36 -15.42 -10.27
CA VAL A 136 0.30 -14.28 -10.93
C VAL A 136 0.38 -14.49 -12.43
N GLN A 137 0.77 -15.68 -12.91
CA GLN A 137 0.82 -16.00 -14.34
C GLN A 137 -0.55 -15.88 -15.02
N ARG A 138 -1.61 -16.41 -14.38
CA ARG A 138 -2.98 -16.26 -14.87
C ARG A 138 -3.44 -14.80 -14.89
N ALA A 139 -3.01 -14.00 -13.93
CA ALA A 139 -3.34 -12.58 -13.85
C ALA A 139 -2.53 -11.71 -14.84
N SER A 140 -1.41 -12.23 -15.36
CA SER A 140 -0.54 -11.57 -16.33
C SER A 140 -0.92 -11.86 -17.79
N SER A 141 -1.74 -12.88 -18.01
CA SER A 141 -2.25 -13.33 -19.32
C SER A 141 -3.47 -12.52 -19.74
#